data_AF-A0AAX2DH12-F1
#
_entry.id   AF-A0AAX2DH12-F1
#
_cell.length_a   1.000
_cell.length_b   1.000
_cell.length_c   1.000
_cell.angle_alpha   90.00
_cell.angle_beta   90.00
_cell.angle_gamma   90.00
#
_symmetry.space_group_name_H-M   'P 1'
#
loop_
_entity.id
_entity.type
_entity.pdbx_description
1 polymer ?
#
loop_
_entity_poly.entity_id
_entity_poly.type
_entity_poly.pdbx_seq_one_letter_code
_entity_poly.pdbx_strand_id
1 'polypeptide(L)'
;MRRAISITVLSALAGLAQAENTNSFDCSNFLQFGANVDQTRAAFKQSPETMAWNWFVCLNQSDARGYNRQWELFKPSDQVYLANGANPGSYDSRMKLPDEVIRQARALGLSSSRLFHNLNAVQQVDGLSLEMGGKAVPEAQKGHVVRFQLLMGQDTYDYIVKNNVYNVNGQAALTSNLNFPATAWELKASWLWIGTDANYKTQLEKDGYYVAQAYYAVGTSYQVGYAALSGLHVVNKLDASWVWSTFENLNNHKYTVTKGHPPKPMTNLTGPTPDAIPVNTRFQASNPALSKYELIGVEFQPITQVLANSQLESAFQDSSSCLACHSTAAYSKNNGYFNFAIPSSGGLTYPTAPLPDKAFNGYNKLDFVWSLKRAQWKR
;
A
#
# COMPACT_ATOMS: atom_id res chain seq x y z
N MET A 1 6.61 74.80 -23.05
CA MET A 1 6.73 74.23 -21.69
C MET A 1 5.68 73.14 -21.51
N ARG A 2 6.05 71.88 -21.75
CA ARG A 2 5.18 70.71 -21.53
C ARG A 2 5.73 69.97 -20.30
N ARG A 3 4.92 69.88 -19.24
CA ARG A 3 5.27 69.16 -18.01
C ARG A 3 5.01 67.67 -18.22
N ALA A 4 6.06 66.87 -18.11
CA ALA A 4 5.98 65.42 -18.02
C ALA A 4 5.63 65.03 -16.57
N ILE A 5 4.59 64.21 -16.41
CA ILE A 5 4.28 63.53 -15.14
C ILE A 5 4.86 62.13 -15.26
N SER A 6 5.91 61.84 -14.47
CA SER A 6 6.53 60.53 -14.42
C SER A 6 5.58 59.51 -13.79
N ILE A 7 5.28 58.44 -14.55
CA ILE A 7 4.58 57.25 -14.07
C ILE A 7 5.60 56.43 -13.29
N THR A 8 5.71 56.69 -11.99
CA THR A 8 6.59 55.91 -11.10
C THR A 8 5.93 55.62 -9.76
N VAL A 9 4.67 55.17 -9.74
CA VAL A 9 4.08 54.52 -8.56
C VAL A 9 2.98 53.56 -9.02
N LEU A 10 3.34 52.38 -9.52
CA LEU A 10 2.42 51.23 -9.65
C LEU A 10 3.19 49.95 -9.99
N SER A 11 4.20 49.62 -9.20
CA SER A 11 4.88 48.31 -9.25
C SER A 11 5.54 47.99 -7.91
N ALA A 12 4.79 48.15 -6.83
CA ALA A 12 5.13 47.62 -5.53
C ALA A 12 3.86 46.96 -4.98
N LEU A 13 3.90 45.62 -4.85
CA LEU A 13 2.86 44.69 -4.40
C LEU A 13 2.35 43.71 -5.49
N ALA A 14 3.30 42.99 -6.08
CA ALA A 14 3.07 41.61 -6.53
C ALA A 14 4.16 40.71 -5.93
N GLY A 15 4.40 40.85 -4.63
CA GLY A 15 5.10 39.86 -3.81
C GLY A 15 4.07 38.92 -3.19
N LEU A 16 3.31 38.22 -4.03
CA LEU A 16 2.41 37.16 -3.57
C LEU A 16 3.23 35.87 -3.49
N ALA A 17 3.66 35.57 -2.27
CA ALA A 17 3.90 34.25 -1.73
C ALA A 17 4.20 33.15 -2.77
N GLN A 18 5.45 33.09 -3.23
CA GLN A 18 6.04 31.77 -3.43
C GLN A 18 6.12 31.15 -2.04
N ALA A 19 5.12 30.34 -1.69
CA ALA A 19 5.29 29.39 -0.61
C ALA A 19 6.54 28.57 -0.99
N GLU A 20 7.62 28.79 -0.26
CA GLU A 20 8.82 27.97 -0.36
C GLU A 20 8.34 26.52 -0.24
N ASN A 21 8.48 25.77 -1.32
CA ASN A 21 8.19 24.36 -1.37
C ASN A 21 9.31 23.67 -0.56
N THR A 22 9.18 23.66 0.76
CA THR A 22 10.27 23.39 1.71
C THR A 22 10.64 21.91 1.84
N ASN A 23 10.06 21.02 1.04
CA ASN A 23 10.52 19.63 0.93
C ASN A 23 11.05 19.35 -0.47
N SER A 24 12.33 19.66 -0.67
CA SER A 24 13.13 19.31 -1.85
C SER A 24 13.64 17.86 -1.80
N PHE A 25 12.83 16.92 -1.31
CA PHE A 25 13.24 15.53 -1.28
C PHE A 25 13.38 15.00 -2.71
N ASP A 26 14.54 14.42 -3.03
CA ASP A 26 14.85 13.92 -4.35
C ASP A 26 14.21 12.54 -4.59
N CYS A 27 13.23 12.50 -5.50
CA CYS A 27 12.54 11.29 -5.89
C CYS A 27 13.23 10.51 -7.02
N SER A 28 14.36 10.97 -7.56
CA SER A 28 15.00 10.32 -8.71
C SER A 28 15.50 8.90 -8.42
N ASN A 29 15.94 8.64 -7.18
CA ASN A 29 16.50 7.34 -6.78
C ASN A 29 15.99 6.86 -5.40
N PHE A 30 14.77 7.25 -5.02
CA PHE A 30 14.25 6.99 -3.67
C PHE A 30 14.07 5.49 -3.36
N LEU A 31 13.78 4.66 -4.38
CA LEU A 31 13.66 3.20 -4.22
C LEU A 31 15.00 2.54 -3.87
N GLN A 32 16.11 3.18 -4.20
CA GLN A 32 17.46 2.77 -3.81
C GLN A 32 17.97 3.56 -2.59
N PHE A 33 17.09 4.34 -1.95
CA PHE A 33 17.40 5.25 -0.83
C PHE A 33 18.42 6.35 -1.17
N GLY A 34 18.40 6.84 -2.40
CA GLY A 34 19.29 7.91 -2.86
C GLY A 34 20.69 7.41 -3.22
N ALA A 35 21.65 8.33 -3.34
CA ALA A 35 23.04 8.00 -3.67
C ALA A 35 23.85 7.49 -2.46
N ASN A 36 23.40 7.79 -1.23
CA ASN A 36 24.04 7.40 0.01
C ASN A 36 23.00 6.90 1.01
N VAL A 37 22.88 5.57 1.12
CA VAL A 37 21.92 4.92 2.02
C VAL A 37 22.16 5.27 3.50
N ASP A 38 23.40 5.50 3.92
CA ASP A 38 23.71 5.84 5.31
C ASP A 38 23.26 7.26 5.67
N GLN A 39 23.31 8.18 4.69
CA GLN A 39 22.70 9.50 4.84
C GLN A 39 21.18 9.39 4.95
N THR A 40 20.53 8.55 4.13
CA THR A 40 19.08 8.30 4.23
C THR A 40 18.71 7.67 5.57
N ARG A 41 19.51 6.72 6.08
CA ARG A 41 19.32 6.14 7.43
C ARG A 41 19.47 7.19 8.52
N ALA A 42 20.48 8.07 8.42
CA ALA A 42 20.67 9.15 9.39
C ALA A 42 19.48 10.12 9.38
N ALA A 43 18.97 10.50 8.20
CA ALA A 43 17.79 11.35 8.06
C ALA A 43 16.52 10.65 8.57
N PHE A 44 16.35 9.36 8.25
CA PHE A 44 15.23 8.55 8.76
C PHE A 44 15.22 8.53 10.30
N LYS A 45 16.37 8.32 10.95
CA LYS A 45 16.47 8.32 12.42
C LYS A 45 16.15 9.68 13.05
N GLN A 46 16.27 10.78 12.32
CA GLN A 46 15.90 12.12 12.81
C GLN A 46 14.38 12.34 12.77
N SER A 47 13.71 11.83 11.74
CA SER A 47 12.24 11.86 11.65
C SER A 47 11.73 10.77 10.70
N PRO A 48 11.37 9.59 11.26
CA PRO A 48 10.81 8.49 10.48
C PRO A 48 9.57 8.90 9.69
N GLU A 49 8.71 9.71 10.28
CA GLU A 49 7.44 10.18 9.72
C GLU A 49 7.68 11.12 8.54
N THR A 50 8.66 12.02 8.64
CA THR A 50 9.05 12.90 7.52
C THR A 50 9.56 12.07 6.35
N MET A 51 10.41 11.07 6.61
CA MET A 51 10.93 10.20 5.57
C MET A 51 9.84 9.33 4.94
N ALA A 52 8.92 8.78 5.75
CA ALA A 52 7.78 8.02 5.25
C ALA A 52 6.89 8.87 4.33
N TRP A 53 6.61 10.12 4.72
CA TRP A 53 5.89 11.05 3.86
C TRP A 53 6.65 11.41 2.58
N ASN A 54 7.96 11.62 2.64
CA ASN A 54 8.79 11.84 1.45
C ASN A 54 8.66 10.67 0.47
N TRP A 55 8.75 9.43 0.96
CA TRP A 55 8.54 8.24 0.13
C TRP A 55 7.12 8.15 -0.40
N PHE A 56 6.10 8.45 0.40
CA PHE A 56 4.71 8.44 -0.05
C PHE A 56 4.44 9.49 -1.14
N VAL A 57 5.05 10.67 -1.04
CA VAL A 57 5.03 11.69 -2.10
C VAL A 57 5.69 11.16 -3.36
N CYS A 58 6.90 10.58 -3.28
CA CYS A 58 7.59 10.02 -4.44
C CYS A 58 6.82 8.87 -5.09
N LEU A 59 6.25 7.96 -4.29
CA LEU A 59 5.41 6.86 -4.76
C LEU A 59 4.19 7.37 -5.55
N ASN A 60 3.67 8.54 -5.20
CA ASN A 60 2.52 9.17 -5.86
C ASN A 60 2.90 10.21 -6.92
N GLN A 61 4.19 10.37 -7.26
CA GLN A 61 4.57 11.11 -8.46
C GLN A 61 4.10 10.38 -9.72
N SER A 62 3.83 11.14 -10.78
CA SER A 62 3.51 10.55 -12.06
C SER A 62 4.69 9.75 -12.62
N ASP A 63 4.40 8.69 -13.36
CA ASP A 63 5.38 7.99 -14.18
C ASP A 63 5.91 8.88 -15.31
N ALA A 64 6.96 8.42 -16.00
CA ALA A 64 7.59 9.18 -17.09
C ALA A 64 6.62 9.55 -18.23
N ARG A 65 5.49 8.84 -18.36
CA ARG A 65 4.47 9.10 -19.38
C ARG A 65 3.30 9.95 -18.86
N GLY A 66 3.21 10.18 -17.56
CA GLY A 66 2.12 10.92 -16.93
C GLY A 66 0.83 10.14 -16.73
N TYR A 67 0.82 8.81 -16.94
CA TYR A 67 -0.42 8.01 -16.93
C TYR A 67 -0.70 7.32 -15.60
N ASN A 68 0.36 6.94 -14.90
CA ASN A 68 0.29 6.16 -13.67
C ASN A 68 1.11 6.85 -12.57
N ARG A 69 0.95 6.38 -11.34
CA ARG A 69 1.81 6.69 -10.21
C ARG A 69 3.00 5.74 -10.17
N GLN A 70 4.13 6.17 -9.60
CA GLN A 70 5.32 5.31 -9.47
C GLN A 70 4.99 3.98 -8.79
N TRP A 71 4.15 3.98 -7.74
CA TRP A 71 3.76 2.76 -7.05
C TRP A 71 2.91 1.81 -7.91
N GLU A 72 2.12 2.32 -8.87
CA GLU A 72 1.33 1.47 -9.78
C GLU A 72 2.23 0.64 -10.71
N LEU A 73 3.49 1.08 -10.91
CA LEU A 73 4.48 0.35 -11.69
C LEU A 73 5.10 -0.83 -10.92
N PHE A 74 4.72 -1.05 -9.66
CA PHE A 74 5.19 -2.23 -8.95
C PHE A 74 4.54 -3.50 -9.53
N LYS A 75 5.27 -4.62 -9.49
CA LYS A 75 4.76 -5.90 -10.00
C LYS A 75 3.67 -6.41 -9.05
N PRO A 76 2.42 -6.63 -9.52
CA PRO A 76 1.36 -7.14 -8.65
C PRO A 76 1.57 -8.63 -8.38
N SER A 77 1.23 -9.08 -7.17
CA SER A 77 1.56 -10.44 -6.69
C SER A 77 0.95 -11.58 -7.53
N ASP A 78 -0.17 -11.35 -8.20
CA ASP A 78 -0.82 -12.31 -9.12
C ASP A 78 -0.02 -12.52 -10.42
N GLN A 79 0.96 -11.65 -10.69
CA GLN A 79 1.93 -11.79 -11.77
C GLN A 79 3.30 -12.28 -11.29
N VAL A 80 3.41 -12.68 -10.02
CA VAL A 80 4.62 -13.24 -9.41
C VAL A 80 4.39 -14.68 -9.00
N TYR A 81 3.30 -14.90 -8.28
CA TYR A 81 2.90 -16.22 -7.81
C TYR A 81 1.90 -16.82 -8.81
N LEU A 82 2.44 -17.28 -9.93
CA LEU A 82 1.63 -17.78 -11.04
C LEU A 82 0.99 -19.15 -10.73
N ALA A 83 -0.07 -19.44 -11.49
CA ALA A 83 -0.69 -20.75 -11.49
C ALA A 83 0.33 -21.86 -11.74
N ASN A 84 0.18 -22.99 -11.04
CA ASN A 84 1.10 -24.15 -11.12
C ASN A 84 2.56 -23.79 -10.83
N GLY A 85 2.82 -22.74 -10.04
CA GLY A 85 4.17 -22.33 -9.64
C GLY A 85 5.07 -21.95 -10.82
N ALA A 86 4.48 -21.49 -11.93
CA ALA A 86 5.22 -21.14 -13.14
C ALA A 86 6.20 -19.97 -12.89
N ASN A 87 7.28 -19.93 -13.69
CA ASN A 87 8.23 -18.82 -13.65
C ASN A 87 7.55 -17.51 -14.12
N PRO A 88 7.57 -16.43 -13.33
CA PRO A 88 6.89 -15.17 -13.67
C PRO A 88 7.60 -14.34 -14.75
N GLY A 89 8.75 -14.77 -15.26
CA GLY A 89 9.50 -14.09 -16.31
C GLY A 89 10.35 -12.93 -15.78
N SER A 90 10.31 -11.80 -16.48
CA SER A 90 11.07 -10.58 -16.14
C SER A 90 10.21 -9.61 -15.32
N TYR A 91 10.84 -8.65 -14.61
CA TYR A 91 10.08 -7.63 -13.86
C TYR A 91 9.16 -6.80 -14.76
N ASP A 92 9.64 -6.41 -15.94
CA ASP A 92 8.92 -5.53 -16.86
C ASP A 92 7.82 -6.23 -17.64
N SER A 93 7.87 -7.57 -17.77
CA SER A 93 6.81 -8.31 -18.46
C SER A 93 5.51 -8.29 -17.67
N ARG A 94 4.48 -7.66 -18.22
CA ARG A 94 3.13 -7.64 -17.64
C ARG A 94 2.27 -8.73 -18.26
N MET A 95 1.43 -9.37 -17.44
CA MET A 95 0.42 -10.29 -17.96
C MET A 95 -0.59 -9.53 -18.82
N LYS A 96 -0.95 -10.10 -19.98
CA LYS A 96 -2.00 -9.56 -20.83
C LYS A 96 -3.32 -9.54 -20.05
N LEU A 97 -4.05 -8.43 -20.12
CA LEU A 97 -5.41 -8.37 -19.58
C LEU A 97 -6.30 -9.41 -20.28
N PRO A 98 -7.25 -10.03 -19.55
CA PRO A 98 -8.24 -10.91 -20.17
C PRO A 98 -8.97 -10.20 -21.31
N ASP A 99 -9.25 -10.90 -22.42
CA ASP A 99 -9.88 -10.28 -23.60
C ASP A 99 -11.26 -9.68 -23.28
N GLU A 100 -11.99 -10.28 -22.34
CA GLU A 100 -13.25 -9.74 -21.83
C GLU A 100 -13.06 -8.40 -21.11
N VAL A 101 -12.00 -8.28 -20.30
CA VAL A 101 -11.66 -7.01 -19.63
C VAL A 101 -11.36 -5.93 -20.65
N ILE A 102 -10.60 -6.26 -21.71
CA ILE A 102 -10.28 -5.33 -22.80
C ILE A 102 -11.55 -4.88 -23.52
N ARG A 103 -12.48 -5.82 -23.83
CA ARG A 103 -13.76 -5.49 -24.48
C ARG A 103 -14.61 -4.55 -23.62
N GLN A 104 -14.82 -4.89 -22.35
CA GLN A 104 -15.60 -4.06 -21.43
C GLN A 104 -14.95 -2.69 -21.23
N ALA A 105 -13.63 -2.63 -21.04
CA ALA A 105 -12.91 -1.37 -20.88
C ALA A 105 -13.10 -0.43 -22.08
N ARG A 106 -13.05 -0.96 -23.31
CA ARG A 106 -13.33 -0.17 -24.52
C ARG A 106 -14.77 0.33 -24.57
N ALA A 107 -15.74 -0.52 -24.24
CA ALA A 107 -17.15 -0.13 -24.19
C ALA A 107 -17.43 0.96 -23.14
N LEU A 108 -16.67 0.97 -22.05
CA LEU A 108 -16.73 1.96 -20.98
C LEU A 108 -15.90 3.23 -21.23
N GLY A 109 -15.15 3.30 -22.34
CA GLY A 109 -14.27 4.44 -22.64
C GLY A 109 -13.08 4.56 -21.68
N LEU A 110 -12.67 3.47 -21.03
CA LEU A 110 -11.48 3.45 -20.17
C LEU A 110 -10.21 3.60 -20.99
N SER A 111 -9.22 4.31 -20.43
CA SER A 111 -7.95 4.59 -21.09
C SER A 111 -7.11 3.32 -21.23
N SER A 112 -6.73 3.00 -22.46
CA SER A 112 -5.79 1.91 -22.75
C SER A 112 -4.34 2.23 -22.37
N SER A 113 -4.03 3.50 -22.08
CA SER A 113 -2.69 3.95 -21.66
C SER A 113 -2.46 3.84 -20.15
N ARG A 114 -3.52 3.65 -19.36
CA ARG A 114 -3.44 3.47 -17.91
C ARG A 114 -3.41 1.99 -17.53
N LEU A 115 -2.73 1.67 -16.44
CA LEU A 115 -2.74 0.34 -15.86
C LEU A 115 -4.13 -0.01 -15.32
N PHE A 116 -4.41 -1.31 -15.32
CA PHE A 116 -5.61 -1.91 -14.75
C PHE A 116 -5.23 -2.73 -13.54
N HIS A 117 -5.76 -2.38 -12.37
CA HIS A 117 -5.52 -3.09 -11.13
C HIS A 117 -6.40 -4.34 -11.04
N ASN A 118 -5.77 -5.50 -10.87
CA ASN A 118 -6.48 -6.74 -10.56
C ASN A 118 -6.79 -6.80 -9.06
N LEU A 119 -8.07 -6.65 -8.71
CA LEU A 119 -8.55 -6.51 -7.33
C LEU A 119 -9.29 -7.76 -6.83
N ASN A 120 -8.78 -8.95 -7.15
CA ASN A 120 -9.42 -10.22 -6.77
C ASN A 120 -9.43 -10.52 -5.26
N ALA A 121 -8.52 -9.93 -4.46
CA ALA A 121 -8.45 -10.24 -3.03
C ALA A 121 -9.45 -9.41 -2.22
N VAL A 122 -10.15 -10.06 -1.28
CA VAL A 122 -11.23 -9.46 -0.47
C VAL A 122 -11.08 -9.71 1.04
N GLN A 123 -10.05 -10.47 1.44
CA GLN A 123 -9.81 -10.85 2.83
C GLN A 123 -8.61 -10.10 3.39
N GLN A 124 -8.75 -9.71 4.65
CA GLN A 124 -7.66 -9.24 5.51
C GLN A 124 -6.92 -10.44 6.11
N VAL A 125 -5.87 -10.16 6.89
CA VAL A 125 -5.01 -11.21 7.46
C VAL A 125 -5.75 -12.10 8.46
N ASP A 126 -6.81 -11.59 9.06
CA ASP A 126 -7.73 -12.31 9.96
C ASP A 126 -8.76 -13.19 9.22
N GLY A 127 -8.73 -13.19 7.88
CA GLY A 127 -9.69 -13.90 7.04
C GLY A 127 -11.03 -13.17 6.86
N LEU A 128 -11.22 -12.01 7.48
CA LEU A 128 -12.43 -11.20 7.39
C LEU A 128 -12.37 -10.20 6.23
N SER A 129 -13.50 -9.98 5.58
CA SER A 129 -13.70 -8.83 4.70
C SER A 129 -14.02 -7.55 5.49
N LEU A 130 -13.77 -6.39 4.90
CA LEU A 130 -14.32 -5.11 5.31
C LEU A 130 -15.40 -4.71 4.31
N GLU A 131 -16.52 -4.15 4.78
CA GLU A 131 -17.66 -3.81 3.93
C GLU A 131 -17.73 -2.30 3.67
N MET A 132 -18.10 -1.95 2.44
CA MET A 132 -18.50 -0.60 2.08
C MET A 132 -19.89 -0.33 2.64
N GLY A 133 -20.06 0.83 3.26
CA GLY A 133 -21.30 1.24 3.89
C GLY A 133 -21.25 2.68 4.38
N GLY A 134 -22.29 3.10 5.11
CA GLY A 134 -22.44 4.49 5.53
C GLY A 134 -23.26 5.31 4.54
N LYS A 135 -23.48 6.59 4.90
CA LYS A 135 -24.42 7.46 4.17
C LYS A 135 -23.89 7.93 2.81
N ALA A 136 -22.57 7.93 2.61
CA ALA A 136 -21.95 8.40 1.38
C ALA A 136 -21.82 7.30 0.31
N VAL A 137 -22.12 6.04 0.66
CA VAL A 137 -22.07 4.89 -0.27
C VAL A 137 -23.42 4.76 -0.97
N PRO A 138 -23.46 4.73 -2.31
CA PRO A 138 -24.69 4.44 -3.06
C PRO A 138 -25.29 3.11 -2.63
N GLU A 139 -26.63 2.98 -2.66
CA GLU A 139 -27.31 1.77 -2.20
C GLU A 139 -26.81 0.51 -2.92
N ALA A 140 -26.58 0.61 -4.24
CA ALA A 140 -26.04 -0.49 -5.04
C ALA A 140 -24.59 -0.89 -4.69
N GLN A 141 -23.86 -0.08 -3.92
CA GLN A 141 -22.49 -0.36 -3.48
C GLN A 141 -22.41 -0.79 -2.01
N LYS A 142 -23.50 -0.67 -1.23
CA LYS A 142 -23.48 -1.08 0.18
C LYS A 142 -23.38 -2.60 0.30
N GLY A 143 -22.59 -3.06 1.27
CA GLY A 143 -22.32 -4.48 1.49
C GLY A 143 -21.31 -5.10 0.52
N HIS A 144 -20.92 -4.39 -0.56
CA HIS A 144 -19.75 -4.79 -1.33
C HIS A 144 -18.49 -4.65 -0.49
N VAL A 145 -17.54 -5.55 -0.69
CA VAL A 145 -16.32 -5.61 0.12
C VAL A 145 -15.22 -4.70 -0.41
N VAL A 146 -14.45 -4.13 0.52
CA VAL A 146 -13.15 -3.50 0.24
C VAL A 146 -12.21 -4.55 -0.35
N ARG A 147 -11.47 -4.16 -1.38
CA ARG A 147 -10.57 -5.06 -2.12
C ARG A 147 -9.12 -4.74 -1.84
N PHE A 148 -8.25 -5.73 -1.98
CA PHE A 148 -6.84 -5.62 -1.63
C PHE A 148 -5.93 -5.99 -2.80
N GLN A 149 -4.77 -5.36 -2.86
CA GLN A 149 -3.74 -5.69 -3.84
C GLN A 149 -2.36 -5.65 -3.18
N LEU A 150 -1.52 -6.64 -3.48
CA LEU A 150 -0.11 -6.66 -3.09
C LEU A 150 0.74 -6.35 -4.30
N LEU A 151 1.72 -5.46 -4.15
CA LEU A 151 2.63 -5.06 -5.21
C LEU A 151 4.08 -5.06 -4.70
N MET A 152 5.03 -5.46 -5.54
CA MET A 152 6.44 -5.54 -5.13
C MET A 152 7.37 -4.75 -6.05
N GLY A 153 8.35 -4.10 -5.42
CA GLY A 153 9.43 -3.40 -6.10
C GLY A 153 10.33 -4.38 -6.85
N GLN A 154 11.16 -3.84 -7.75
CA GLN A 154 12.01 -4.63 -8.63
C GLN A 154 12.98 -5.52 -7.86
N ASP A 155 13.71 -4.97 -6.88
CA ASP A 155 14.71 -5.74 -6.13
C ASP A 155 14.08 -6.85 -5.27
N THR A 156 12.84 -6.64 -4.78
CA THR A 156 12.05 -7.69 -4.13
C THR A 156 11.72 -8.82 -5.10
N TYR A 157 11.22 -8.48 -6.29
CA TYR A 157 10.88 -9.45 -7.34
C TYR A 157 12.11 -10.21 -7.83
N ASP A 158 13.20 -9.51 -8.15
CA ASP A 158 14.43 -10.09 -8.67
C ASP A 158 15.03 -11.05 -7.65
N TYR A 159 14.98 -10.72 -6.35
CA TYR A 159 15.38 -11.64 -5.30
C TYR A 159 14.49 -12.90 -5.23
N ILE A 160 13.16 -12.74 -5.35
CA ILE A 160 12.22 -13.86 -5.36
C ILE A 160 12.50 -14.82 -6.53
N VAL A 161 12.71 -14.27 -7.74
CA VAL A 161 12.99 -15.05 -8.95
C VAL A 161 14.36 -15.71 -8.87
N LYS A 162 15.42 -14.95 -8.51
CA LYS A 162 16.78 -15.46 -8.38
C LYS A 162 16.90 -16.63 -7.40
N ASN A 163 16.16 -16.59 -6.29
CA ASN A 163 16.16 -17.66 -5.28
C ASN A 163 15.12 -18.75 -5.55
N ASN A 164 14.39 -18.69 -6.68
CA ASN A 164 13.33 -19.62 -7.05
C ASN A 164 12.17 -19.74 -6.05
N VAL A 165 11.97 -18.75 -5.17
CA VAL A 165 10.96 -18.79 -4.11
C VAL A 165 9.58 -18.27 -4.53
N TYR A 166 9.38 -17.99 -5.83
CA TYR A 166 8.07 -17.68 -6.43
C TYR A 166 7.10 -18.88 -6.44
N ASN A 167 7.57 -20.09 -6.16
CA ASN A 167 6.74 -21.28 -6.01
C ASN A 167 7.09 -22.03 -4.71
N VAL A 168 6.18 -22.90 -4.25
CA VAL A 168 6.35 -23.60 -2.97
C VAL A 168 7.50 -24.62 -3.03
N ASN A 169 7.79 -25.19 -4.20
CA ASN A 169 8.91 -26.14 -4.36
C ASN A 169 10.25 -25.47 -4.03
N GLY A 170 10.47 -24.23 -4.48
CA GLY A 170 11.66 -23.47 -4.14
C GLY A 170 11.73 -23.09 -2.67
N GLN A 171 10.61 -22.72 -2.06
CA GLN A 171 10.54 -22.46 -0.61
C GLN A 171 10.83 -23.73 0.21
N ALA A 172 10.37 -24.90 -0.24
CA ALA A 172 10.65 -26.20 0.37
C ALA A 172 12.09 -26.69 0.18
N ALA A 173 12.83 -26.10 -0.76
CA ALA A 173 14.25 -26.38 -0.98
C ALA A 173 15.19 -25.48 -0.16
N LEU A 174 14.65 -24.50 0.58
CA LEU A 174 15.46 -23.60 1.41
C LEU A 174 16.23 -24.37 2.50
N THR A 175 17.52 -24.09 2.61
CA THR A 175 18.41 -24.60 3.67
C THR A 175 18.77 -23.53 4.70
N SER A 176 18.35 -22.28 4.47
CA SER A 176 18.60 -21.14 5.34
C SER A 176 17.48 -20.11 5.21
N ASN A 177 17.44 -19.17 6.17
CA ASN A 177 16.57 -18.00 6.09
C ASN A 177 16.85 -17.18 4.82
N LEU A 178 15.80 -16.57 4.27
CA LEU A 178 15.92 -15.54 3.27
C LEU A 178 16.40 -14.23 3.89
N ASN A 179 17.12 -13.45 3.09
CA ASN A 179 17.59 -12.12 3.44
C ASN A 179 17.49 -11.24 2.19
N PHE A 180 16.36 -10.55 2.04
CA PHE A 180 16.11 -9.66 0.90
C PHE A 180 17.14 -8.53 0.82
N PRO A 181 17.39 -7.96 -0.36
CA PRO A 181 18.31 -6.83 -0.51
C PRO A 181 17.82 -5.62 0.28
N ALA A 182 18.75 -4.75 0.71
CA ALA A 182 18.40 -3.53 1.44
C ALA A 182 17.37 -2.68 0.67
N THR A 183 17.46 -2.65 -0.65
CA THR A 183 16.57 -1.89 -1.54
C THR A 183 15.26 -2.61 -1.87
N ALA A 184 14.86 -3.60 -1.07
CA ALA A 184 13.58 -4.28 -1.21
C ALA A 184 12.42 -3.39 -0.74
N TRP A 185 11.34 -3.39 -1.53
CA TRP A 185 10.06 -2.72 -1.24
C TRP A 185 8.87 -3.64 -1.54
N GLU A 186 7.83 -3.57 -0.71
CA GLU A 186 6.53 -4.19 -0.95
C GLU A 186 5.41 -3.24 -0.48
N LEU A 187 4.26 -3.34 -1.13
CA LEU A 187 3.09 -2.51 -0.89
C LEU A 187 1.85 -3.39 -0.71
N LYS A 188 0.94 -2.95 0.15
CA LYS A 188 -0.43 -3.49 0.22
C LYS A 188 -1.43 -2.35 0.14
N ALA A 189 -2.24 -2.33 -0.91
CA ALA A 189 -3.26 -1.33 -1.14
C ALA A 189 -4.66 -1.86 -0.81
N SER A 190 -5.53 -1.02 -0.25
CA SER A 190 -6.96 -1.25 -0.07
C SER A 190 -7.79 -0.33 -0.97
N TRP A 191 -8.93 -0.83 -1.45
CA TRP A 191 -9.70 -0.21 -2.53
C TRP A 191 -11.20 -0.25 -2.28
N LEU A 192 -11.85 0.91 -2.42
CA LEU A 192 -13.30 1.02 -2.54
C LEU A 192 -13.69 0.79 -4.00
N TRP A 193 -14.58 -0.17 -4.26
CA TRP A 193 -15.06 -0.42 -5.62
C TRP A 193 -16.06 0.65 -6.04
N ILE A 194 -15.84 1.25 -7.21
CA ILE A 194 -16.75 2.26 -7.79
C ILE A 194 -17.55 1.66 -8.94
N GLY A 195 -16.92 0.76 -9.72
CA GLY A 195 -17.51 0.27 -10.96
C GLY A 195 -17.63 1.39 -11.97
N THR A 196 -18.83 1.60 -12.52
CA THR A 196 -19.09 2.58 -13.59
C THR A 196 -19.92 3.77 -13.11
N ASP A 197 -20.15 3.90 -11.80
CA ASP A 197 -20.93 5.01 -11.23
C ASP A 197 -20.13 6.32 -11.26
N ALA A 198 -20.45 7.19 -12.21
CA ALA A 198 -19.78 8.48 -12.41
C ALA A 198 -20.00 9.46 -11.24
N ASN A 199 -21.16 9.41 -10.59
CA ASN A 199 -21.47 10.28 -9.46
C ASN A 199 -20.67 9.85 -8.24
N TYR A 200 -20.62 8.54 -7.97
CA TYR A 200 -19.83 8.00 -6.88
C TYR A 200 -18.33 8.21 -7.09
N LYS A 201 -17.85 8.02 -8.33
CA LYS A 201 -16.48 8.37 -8.70
C LYS A 201 -16.16 9.84 -8.41
N THR A 202 -17.00 10.76 -8.87
CA THR A 202 -16.82 12.20 -8.66
C THR A 202 -16.85 12.55 -7.17
N GLN A 203 -17.71 11.89 -6.39
CA GLN A 203 -17.79 12.10 -4.93
C GLN A 203 -16.50 11.67 -4.23
N LEU A 204 -15.95 10.49 -4.56
CA LEU A 204 -14.68 10.02 -4.01
C LEU A 204 -13.51 10.91 -4.43
N GLU A 205 -13.46 11.38 -5.68
CA GLU A 205 -12.44 12.33 -6.13
C GLU A 205 -12.51 13.67 -5.36
N LYS A 206 -13.71 14.17 -5.08
CA LYS A 206 -13.91 15.38 -4.23
C LYS A 206 -13.48 15.15 -2.79
N ASP A 207 -13.68 13.94 -2.27
CA ASP A 207 -13.17 13.53 -0.96
C ASP A 207 -11.66 13.19 -0.97
N GLY A 208 -10.99 13.43 -2.10
CA GLY A 208 -9.53 13.37 -2.25
C GLY A 208 -8.97 11.96 -2.40
N TYR A 209 -9.78 11.00 -2.82
CA TYR A 209 -9.29 9.66 -3.16
C TYR A 209 -8.58 9.67 -4.51
N TYR A 210 -7.47 8.95 -4.60
CA TYR A 210 -6.89 8.57 -5.88
C TYR A 210 -7.75 7.48 -6.55
N VAL A 211 -8.19 7.72 -7.79
CA VAL A 211 -9.01 6.79 -8.56
C VAL A 211 -8.23 6.16 -9.71
N ALA A 212 -8.27 4.83 -9.77
CA ALA A 212 -7.61 4.01 -10.78
C ALA A 212 -8.63 3.14 -11.54
N GLN A 213 -8.22 2.66 -12.72
CA GLN A 213 -8.97 1.66 -13.47
C GLN A 213 -8.67 0.28 -12.90
N ALA A 214 -9.71 -0.54 -12.74
CA ALA A 214 -9.59 -1.80 -12.06
C ALA A 214 -10.55 -2.84 -12.63
N TYR A 215 -10.25 -4.10 -12.31
CA TYR A 215 -11.12 -5.22 -12.60
C TYR A 215 -10.98 -6.30 -11.53
N TYR A 216 -11.98 -7.17 -11.44
CA TYR A 216 -11.89 -8.41 -10.66
C TYR A 216 -12.80 -9.48 -11.26
N ALA A 217 -12.46 -10.74 -11.01
CA ALA A 217 -13.22 -11.90 -11.48
C ALA A 217 -14.50 -12.12 -10.66
N VAL A 218 -15.59 -12.48 -11.33
CA VAL A 218 -16.86 -12.91 -10.73
C VAL A 218 -17.35 -14.15 -11.48
N GLY A 219 -17.22 -15.32 -10.83
CA GLY A 219 -17.47 -16.60 -11.50
C GLY A 219 -16.53 -16.77 -12.69
N THR A 220 -17.11 -16.90 -13.89
CA THR A 220 -16.37 -17.01 -15.17
C THR A 220 -16.27 -15.68 -15.93
N SER A 221 -16.74 -14.57 -15.34
CA SER A 221 -16.74 -13.24 -15.96
C SER A 221 -15.90 -12.24 -15.15
N TYR A 222 -15.91 -10.98 -15.56
CA TYR A 222 -15.21 -9.87 -14.90
C TYR A 222 -16.13 -8.69 -14.66
N GLN A 223 -15.87 -7.99 -13.56
CA GLN A 223 -16.32 -6.63 -13.30
C GLN A 223 -15.20 -5.68 -13.68
N VAL A 224 -15.49 -4.66 -14.48
CA VAL A 224 -14.51 -3.69 -14.99
C VAL A 224 -15.02 -2.27 -14.73
N GLY A 225 -14.15 -1.40 -14.23
CA GLY A 225 -14.52 -0.03 -13.90
C GLY A 225 -13.44 0.69 -13.12
N TYR A 226 -13.86 1.48 -12.14
CA TYR A 226 -12.98 2.28 -11.29
C TYR A 226 -12.93 1.75 -9.85
N ALA A 227 -11.85 2.07 -9.17
CA ALA A 227 -11.69 1.88 -7.73
C ALA A 227 -10.91 3.05 -7.11
N ALA A 228 -11.22 3.37 -5.86
CA ALA A 228 -10.57 4.43 -5.08
C ALA A 228 -9.63 3.86 -4.02
N LEU A 229 -8.39 4.35 -3.95
CA LEU A 229 -7.38 3.91 -2.98
C LEU A 229 -7.76 4.40 -1.57
N SER A 230 -8.18 3.51 -0.68
CA SER A 230 -8.57 3.87 0.70
C SER A 230 -7.43 3.77 1.71
N GLY A 231 -6.41 2.96 1.43
CA GLY A 231 -5.23 2.82 2.28
C GLY A 231 -4.06 2.16 1.58
N LEU A 232 -2.86 2.40 2.09
CA LEU A 232 -1.60 1.88 1.56
C LEU A 232 -0.62 1.57 2.69
N HIS A 233 -0.24 0.31 2.80
CA HIS A 233 0.99 -0.09 3.48
C HIS A 233 2.17 0.04 2.54
N VAL A 234 3.24 0.61 3.08
CA VAL A 234 4.54 0.71 2.44
C VAL A 234 5.56 0.08 3.38
N VAL A 235 6.18 -1.01 2.93
CA VAL A 235 7.23 -1.71 3.68
C VAL A 235 8.51 -1.76 2.86
N ASN A 236 9.64 -1.41 3.46
CA ASN A 236 10.93 -1.39 2.79
C ASN A 236 12.07 -1.81 3.71
N LYS A 237 13.21 -2.22 3.13
CA LYS A 237 14.34 -2.76 3.88
C LYS A 237 15.49 -1.76 4.08
N LEU A 238 15.16 -0.49 4.36
CA LEU A 238 16.17 0.52 4.73
C LEU A 238 17.10 0.01 5.84
N ASP A 239 16.53 -0.69 6.82
CA ASP A 239 17.23 -1.39 7.90
C ASP A 239 16.90 -2.90 7.92
N ALA A 240 17.73 -3.68 8.62
CA ALA A 240 17.64 -5.15 8.64
C ALA A 240 16.33 -5.70 9.22
N SER A 241 15.63 -4.92 10.06
CA SER A 241 14.32 -5.25 10.61
C SER A 241 13.15 -4.67 9.84
N TRP A 242 13.43 -4.10 8.66
CA TRP A 242 12.48 -3.40 7.81
C TRP A 242 11.87 -2.16 8.49
N VAL A 243 11.26 -1.34 7.65
CA VAL A 243 10.50 -0.15 8.03
C VAL A 243 9.11 -0.32 7.46
N TRP A 244 8.11 -0.12 8.30
CA TRP A 244 6.71 -0.13 7.92
C TRP A 244 6.11 1.25 8.08
N SER A 245 5.32 1.68 7.11
CA SER A 245 4.49 2.88 7.21
C SER A 245 3.11 2.61 6.64
N THR A 246 2.09 3.23 7.23
CA THR A 246 0.70 3.06 6.78
C THR A 246 0.00 4.39 6.57
N PHE A 247 -0.63 4.53 5.42
CA PHE A 247 -1.39 5.70 5.02
C PHE A 247 -2.85 5.33 4.78
N GLU A 248 -3.78 6.19 5.16
CA GLU A 248 -5.20 6.03 4.84
C GLU A 248 -5.88 7.36 4.52
N ASN A 249 -7.04 7.30 3.84
CA ASN A 249 -7.81 8.51 3.55
C ASN A 249 -8.65 8.94 4.77
N LEU A 250 -8.59 10.23 5.11
CA LEU A 250 -9.33 10.84 6.23
C LEU A 250 -10.84 10.58 6.19
N ASN A 251 -11.39 10.37 4.99
CA ASN A 251 -12.81 10.19 4.77
C ASN A 251 -13.26 8.73 4.80
N ASN A 252 -12.39 7.77 5.10
CA ASN A 252 -12.72 6.33 5.09
C ASN A 252 -13.96 5.97 5.93
N HIS A 253 -14.15 6.65 7.07
CA HIS A 253 -15.30 6.48 7.95
C HIS A 253 -16.66 6.76 7.28
N LYS A 254 -16.69 7.52 6.19
CA LYS A 254 -17.93 7.77 5.44
C LYS A 254 -18.33 6.60 4.54
N TYR A 255 -17.37 5.75 4.18
CA TYR A 255 -17.50 4.76 3.11
C TYR A 255 -17.35 3.31 3.54
N THR A 256 -16.90 3.06 4.77
CA THR A 256 -16.73 1.70 5.30
C THR A 256 -17.33 1.59 6.69
N VAL A 257 -17.77 0.38 7.04
CA VAL A 257 -18.46 0.11 8.30
C VAL A 257 -17.92 -1.14 8.99
N THR A 258 -18.06 -1.18 10.31
CA THR A 258 -17.85 -2.38 11.11
C THR A 258 -18.90 -3.43 10.76
N LYS A 259 -18.56 -4.70 10.97
CA LYS A 259 -19.48 -5.84 10.81
C LYS A 259 -20.49 -6.02 11.95
N GLY A 260 -20.47 -5.14 12.95
CA GLY A 260 -21.44 -5.19 14.06
C GLY A 260 -22.87 -4.91 13.58
N HIS A 261 -23.87 -5.32 14.37
CA HIS A 261 -25.27 -4.99 14.11
C HIS A 261 -25.82 -4.11 15.25
N PRO A 262 -26.22 -2.85 14.99
CA PRO A 262 -26.16 -2.15 13.69
C PRO A 262 -24.71 -1.80 13.28
N PRO A 263 -24.43 -1.70 11.96
CA PRO A 263 -23.11 -1.33 11.46
C PRO A 263 -22.76 0.10 11.84
N LYS A 264 -21.51 0.33 12.25
CA LYS A 264 -21.00 1.66 12.63
C LYS A 264 -19.93 2.11 11.63
N PRO A 265 -19.77 3.42 11.37
CA PRO A 265 -18.62 3.94 10.63
C PRO A 265 -17.30 3.31 11.09
N MET A 266 -16.50 2.83 10.14
CA MET A 266 -15.16 2.32 10.43
C MET A 266 -14.22 3.49 10.71
N THR A 267 -13.65 3.53 11.91
CA THR A 267 -12.68 4.54 12.32
C THR A 267 -11.35 3.88 12.65
N ASN A 268 -10.25 4.60 12.44
CA ASN A 268 -8.95 4.16 12.92
C ASN A 268 -8.89 4.31 14.45
N LEU A 269 -8.77 3.20 15.17
CA LEU A 269 -8.76 3.17 16.64
C LEU A 269 -7.41 3.59 17.23
N THR A 270 -6.32 3.39 16.50
CA THR A 270 -4.98 3.84 16.93
C THR A 270 -4.77 5.32 16.64
N GLY A 271 -5.36 5.80 15.54
CA GLY A 271 -5.16 7.15 15.00
C GLY A 271 -3.71 7.44 14.60
N PRO A 272 -3.43 8.61 14.04
CA PRO A 272 -2.05 9.05 13.84
C PRO A 272 -1.27 9.13 15.15
N THR A 273 -0.01 8.68 15.14
CA THR A 273 0.90 8.80 16.28
C THR A 273 1.17 10.27 16.60
N PRO A 274 1.55 10.60 17.85
CA PRO A 274 1.93 11.97 18.21
C PRO A 274 2.97 12.59 17.27
N ASP A 275 3.94 11.80 16.80
CA ASP A 275 4.99 12.25 15.88
C ASP A 275 4.46 12.41 14.43
N ALA A 276 3.47 11.62 14.02
CA ALA A 276 2.88 11.72 12.69
C ALA A 276 1.97 12.95 12.52
N ILE A 277 1.26 13.39 13.58
CA ILE A 277 0.31 14.52 13.54
C ILE A 277 0.93 15.83 12.98
N PRO A 278 2.05 16.36 13.52
CA PRO A 278 2.64 17.59 12.99
C PRO A 278 3.18 17.41 11.57
N VAL A 279 3.69 16.22 11.24
CA VAL A 279 4.21 15.91 9.89
C VAL A 279 3.06 15.83 8.88
N ASN A 280 1.95 15.18 9.21
CA ASN A 280 0.72 15.15 8.41
C ASN A 280 0.27 16.57 8.07
N THR A 281 0.18 17.45 9.07
CA THR A 281 -0.25 18.84 8.89
C THR A 281 0.63 19.57 7.86
N ARG A 282 1.96 19.44 7.98
CA ARG A 282 2.92 20.08 7.05
C ARG A 282 2.83 19.52 5.64
N PHE A 283 2.81 18.20 5.49
CA PHE A 283 2.80 17.55 4.18
C PHE A 283 1.46 17.71 3.45
N GLN A 284 0.34 17.64 4.16
CA GLN A 284 -0.99 17.87 3.58
C GLN A 284 -1.14 19.32 3.08
N ALA A 285 -0.55 20.30 3.79
CA ALA A 285 -0.51 21.69 3.33
C ALA A 285 0.37 21.87 2.08
N SER A 286 1.49 21.15 2.00
CA SER A 286 2.46 21.29 0.89
C SER A 286 2.16 20.39 -0.32
N ASN A 287 1.28 19.39 -0.17
CA ASN A 287 0.93 18.42 -1.22
C ASN A 287 -0.60 18.36 -1.40
N PRO A 288 -1.23 19.33 -2.08
CA PRO A 288 -2.69 19.42 -2.18
C PRO A 288 -3.37 18.15 -2.71
N ALA A 289 -2.74 17.46 -3.67
CA ALA A 289 -3.26 16.21 -4.25
C ALA A 289 -3.28 15.03 -3.28
N LEU A 290 -2.49 15.09 -2.20
CA LEU A 290 -2.41 14.07 -1.14
C LEU A 290 -2.98 14.56 0.19
N SER A 291 -3.58 15.77 0.22
CA SER A 291 -4.04 16.43 1.44
C SER A 291 -5.14 15.67 2.21
N LYS A 292 -5.73 14.65 1.60
CA LYS A 292 -6.76 13.79 2.21
C LYS A 292 -6.24 12.42 2.63
N TYR A 293 -4.95 12.16 2.50
CA TYR A 293 -4.28 11.02 3.09
C TYR A 293 -3.51 11.46 4.34
N GLU A 294 -3.46 10.58 5.34
CA GLU A 294 -2.65 10.78 6.54
C GLU A 294 -1.78 9.56 6.80
N LEU A 295 -0.55 9.81 7.28
CA LEU A 295 0.29 8.79 7.89
C LEU A 295 -0.29 8.48 9.26
N ILE A 296 -0.62 7.22 9.51
CA ILE A 296 -0.98 6.79 10.87
C ILE A 296 0.31 6.68 11.69
N GLY A 297 1.37 6.09 11.16
CA GLY A 297 2.64 6.01 11.86
C GLY A 297 3.68 5.18 11.12
N VAL A 298 4.88 5.13 11.70
CA VAL A 298 6.01 4.35 11.20
C VAL A 298 6.42 3.36 12.28
N GLU A 299 6.46 2.08 11.93
CA GLU A 299 6.99 1.03 12.79
C GLU A 299 8.37 0.61 12.29
N PHE A 300 9.34 0.57 13.20
CA PHE A 300 10.73 0.19 12.97
C PHE A 300 11.35 -0.28 14.30
N GLN A 301 12.62 -0.66 14.35
CA GLN A 301 13.24 -1.09 15.61
C GLN A 301 13.43 0.07 16.61
N PRO A 302 13.09 -0.10 17.90
CA PRO A 302 12.51 -1.30 18.49
C PRO A 302 11.02 -1.47 18.14
N ILE A 303 10.62 -2.70 17.76
CA ILE A 303 9.24 -3.04 17.40
C ILE A 303 8.40 -3.12 18.69
N THR A 304 7.80 -1.99 19.07
CA THR A 304 7.02 -1.88 20.33
C THR A 304 5.66 -1.25 20.14
N GLN A 305 5.28 -0.92 18.91
CA GLN A 305 4.11 -0.10 18.64
C GLN A 305 2.94 -0.93 18.11
N VAL A 306 1.75 -0.65 18.65
CA VAL A 306 0.50 -1.03 17.99
C VAL A 306 0.17 0.04 16.96
N LEU A 307 0.06 -0.37 15.70
CA LEU A 307 -0.21 0.47 14.55
C LEU A 307 -1.19 -0.27 13.62
N ALA A 308 -2.33 0.35 13.34
CA ALA A 308 -3.35 -0.23 12.49
C ALA A 308 -3.83 0.74 11.42
N ASN A 309 -4.26 0.20 10.28
CA ASN A 309 -5.01 0.92 9.27
C ASN A 309 -6.45 0.46 9.31
N SER A 310 -7.39 1.41 9.35
CA SER A 310 -8.83 1.12 9.47
C SER A 310 -9.36 0.26 8.32
N GLN A 311 -8.65 0.25 7.18
CA GLN A 311 -9.04 -0.48 5.98
C GLN A 311 -8.37 -1.86 5.86
N LEU A 312 -7.20 -2.05 6.48
CA LEU A 312 -6.36 -3.24 6.27
C LEU A 312 -6.30 -4.16 7.49
N GLU A 313 -6.56 -3.64 8.70
CA GLU A 313 -6.56 -4.33 10.00
C GLU A 313 -7.87 -4.12 10.77
N SER A 314 -8.99 -3.96 10.06
CA SER A 314 -10.26 -3.44 10.57
C SER A 314 -10.81 -4.12 11.83
N ALA A 315 -10.55 -5.41 12.05
CA ALA A 315 -11.11 -6.18 13.18
C ALA A 315 -10.16 -6.39 14.36
N PHE A 316 -8.88 -6.01 14.26
CA PHE A 316 -7.87 -6.25 15.31
C PHE A 316 -6.93 -5.06 15.49
N GLN A 317 -7.44 -3.85 15.26
CA GLN A 317 -6.65 -2.61 15.27
C GLN A 317 -5.90 -2.39 16.59
N ASP A 318 -6.50 -2.77 17.72
CA ASP A 318 -5.97 -2.62 19.08
C ASP A 318 -4.83 -3.59 19.43
N SER A 319 -4.59 -4.60 18.58
CA SER A 319 -3.56 -5.62 18.75
C SER A 319 -2.70 -5.81 17.50
N SER A 320 -2.76 -4.85 16.57
CA SER A 320 -1.96 -4.88 15.35
C SER A 320 -0.54 -4.34 15.58
N SER A 321 0.48 -5.17 15.44
CA SER A 321 1.86 -4.75 15.18
C SER A 321 2.27 -5.36 13.85
N CYS A 322 2.47 -4.51 12.85
CA CYS A 322 2.68 -4.94 11.48
C CYS A 322 4.03 -5.63 11.36
N LEU A 323 5.11 -5.04 11.89
CA LEU A 323 6.44 -5.65 11.86
C LEU A 323 6.56 -6.86 12.79
N ALA A 324 5.93 -6.90 13.97
CA ALA A 324 5.96 -8.10 14.79
C ALA A 324 5.29 -9.28 14.08
N CYS A 325 4.10 -9.05 13.51
CA CYS A 325 3.40 -10.05 12.70
C CYS A 325 4.24 -10.43 11.46
N HIS A 326 4.76 -9.45 10.72
CA HIS A 326 5.53 -9.70 9.51
C HIS A 326 6.83 -10.47 9.78
N SER A 327 7.48 -10.26 10.94
CA SER A 327 8.67 -10.99 11.37
C SER A 327 8.45 -12.50 11.53
N THR A 328 7.18 -12.94 11.58
CA THR A 328 6.81 -14.36 11.64
C THR A 328 6.69 -15.04 10.28
N ALA A 329 7.01 -14.34 9.18
CA ALA A 329 7.06 -14.94 7.85
C ALA A 329 8.09 -16.07 7.84
N ALA A 330 7.63 -17.32 7.80
CA ALA A 330 8.51 -18.48 7.80
C ALA A 330 7.84 -19.68 7.12
N TYR A 331 8.66 -20.57 6.56
CA TYR A 331 8.23 -21.80 5.89
C TYR A 331 9.05 -23.00 6.37
N SER A 332 8.37 -24.11 6.58
CA SER A 332 8.94 -25.41 6.86
C SER A 332 8.50 -26.40 5.79
N LYS A 333 9.43 -27.20 5.27
CA LYS A 333 9.09 -28.31 4.36
C LYS A 333 8.11 -29.30 4.99
N ASN A 334 8.19 -29.50 6.31
CA ASN A 334 7.39 -30.49 7.01
C ASN A 334 6.07 -29.92 7.55
N ASN A 335 6.08 -28.64 7.99
CA ASN A 335 4.92 -28.02 8.64
C ASN A 335 4.20 -26.98 7.77
N GLY A 336 4.73 -26.70 6.57
CA GLY A 336 4.24 -25.63 5.72
C GLY A 336 4.56 -24.25 6.29
N TYR A 337 3.67 -23.29 6.05
CA TYR A 337 3.85 -21.93 6.52
C TYR A 337 3.62 -21.79 8.02
N PHE A 338 4.44 -20.98 8.69
CA PHE A 338 4.31 -20.71 10.12
C PHE A 338 2.93 -20.12 10.45
N ASN A 339 2.29 -20.69 11.48
CA ASN A 339 1.03 -20.21 12.02
C ASN A 339 1.31 -19.26 13.20
N PHE A 340 0.98 -18.00 12.99
CA PHE A 340 1.21 -16.89 13.92
C PHE A 340 -0.06 -16.49 14.67
N ALA A 341 -1.21 -17.07 14.32
CA ALA A 341 -2.46 -16.80 15.01
C ALA A 341 -2.41 -17.40 16.42
N ILE A 342 -2.69 -16.57 17.42
CA ILE A 342 -2.67 -16.93 18.83
C ILE A 342 -4.12 -17.10 19.28
N PRO A 343 -4.57 -18.30 19.68
CA PRO A 343 -5.90 -18.49 20.23
C PRO A 343 -6.06 -17.72 21.55
N SER A 344 -7.14 -16.95 21.67
CA SER A 344 -7.53 -16.24 22.88
C SER A 344 -9.02 -16.46 23.19
N SER A 345 -9.46 -16.13 24.40
CA SER A 345 -10.88 -16.24 24.80
C SER A 345 -11.83 -15.38 23.96
N GLY A 346 -11.32 -14.35 23.28
CA GLY A 346 -12.07 -13.45 22.39
C GLY A 346 -11.92 -13.74 20.90
N GLY A 347 -11.23 -14.82 20.51
CA GLY A 347 -10.93 -15.15 19.11
C GLY A 347 -9.43 -15.25 18.83
N LEU A 348 -9.00 -14.97 17.60
CA LEU A 348 -7.58 -14.98 17.23
C LEU A 348 -6.95 -13.62 17.52
N THR A 349 -5.80 -13.63 18.17
CA THR A 349 -4.90 -12.47 18.27
C THR A 349 -3.61 -12.72 17.48
N TYR A 350 -2.82 -11.67 17.33
CA TYR A 350 -1.57 -11.70 16.56
C TYR A 350 -0.41 -11.19 17.41
N PRO A 351 0.85 -11.54 17.06
CA PRO A 351 2.01 -11.05 17.78
C PRO A 351 2.09 -9.52 17.74
N THR A 352 2.16 -8.90 18.93
CA THR A 352 2.41 -7.46 19.11
C THR A 352 3.88 -7.15 19.39
N ALA A 353 4.71 -8.18 19.50
CA ALA A 353 6.15 -8.10 19.68
C ALA A 353 6.84 -9.24 18.92
N PRO A 354 8.12 -9.09 18.50
CA PRO A 354 8.87 -10.15 17.84
C PRO A 354 8.90 -11.44 18.67
N LEU A 355 8.61 -12.57 18.03
CA LEU A 355 8.71 -13.88 18.68
C LEU A 355 10.19 -14.28 18.85
N PRO A 356 10.55 -15.00 19.92
CA PRO A 356 11.92 -15.46 20.12
C PRO A 356 12.31 -16.48 19.04
N ASP A 357 13.60 -16.54 18.68
CA ASP A 357 14.08 -17.40 17.58
C ASP A 357 13.70 -18.88 17.73
N LYS A 358 13.63 -19.38 18.97
CA LYS A 358 13.18 -20.76 19.27
C LYS A 358 11.77 -21.08 18.72
N ALA A 359 10.91 -20.08 18.51
CA ALA A 359 9.59 -20.28 17.91
C ALA A 359 9.68 -20.77 16.46
N PHE A 360 10.81 -20.49 15.79
CA PHE A 360 11.04 -20.83 14.39
C PHE A 360 11.90 -22.10 14.21
N ASN A 361 12.10 -22.90 15.26
CA ASN A 361 12.82 -24.16 15.15
C ASN A 361 12.17 -25.06 14.09
N GLY A 362 12.94 -25.45 13.06
CA GLY A 362 12.45 -26.25 11.94
C GLY A 362 11.78 -25.45 10.81
N TYR A 363 11.86 -24.11 10.85
CA TYR A 363 11.43 -23.20 9.80
C TYR A 363 12.61 -22.38 9.26
N ASN A 364 12.53 -22.02 7.98
CA ASN A 364 13.32 -20.94 7.41
C ASN A 364 12.49 -19.66 7.43
N LYS A 365 13.01 -18.58 8.03
CA LYS A 365 12.41 -17.26 7.95
C LYS A 365 12.42 -16.79 6.49
N LEU A 366 11.33 -16.19 6.07
CA LEU A 366 11.11 -15.58 4.77
C LEU A 366 11.33 -14.05 4.86
N ASP A 367 12.22 -13.65 5.76
CA ASP A 367 12.46 -12.25 6.14
C ASP A 367 11.16 -11.64 6.71
N PHE A 368 10.64 -10.56 6.11
CA PHE A 368 9.34 -9.94 6.47
C PHE A 368 8.30 -10.07 5.33
N VAL A 369 8.60 -10.86 4.28
CA VAL A 369 7.84 -10.88 3.02
C VAL A 369 6.76 -11.95 3.06
N TRP A 370 5.59 -11.57 3.58
CA TRP A 370 4.41 -12.45 3.69
C TRP A 370 3.78 -12.81 2.35
N SER A 371 3.98 -12.00 1.31
CA SER A 371 3.44 -12.30 -0.01
C SER A 371 3.92 -13.64 -0.57
N LEU A 372 5.08 -14.15 -0.12
CA LEU A 372 5.60 -15.47 -0.46
C LEU A 372 4.62 -16.62 -0.15
N LYS A 373 3.68 -16.42 0.79
CA LYS A 373 2.61 -17.38 1.07
C LYS A 373 1.62 -17.58 -0.08
N ARG A 374 1.62 -16.70 -1.08
CA ARG A 374 0.78 -16.82 -2.29
C ARG A 374 1.36 -17.78 -3.32
N ALA A 375 2.60 -18.23 -3.14
CA ALA A 375 3.23 -19.20 -4.01
C ALA A 375 2.38 -20.47 -4.16
N GLN A 376 2.35 -21.01 -5.37
CA GLN A 376 1.70 -22.29 -5.66
C GLN A 376 2.75 -23.39 -5.83
N TRP A 377 2.33 -24.64 -5.61
CA TRP A 377 3.15 -25.79 -5.97
C TRP A 377 3.35 -25.85 -7.49
N LYS A 378 4.56 -26.22 -7.90
CA LYS A 378 4.83 -26.62 -9.28
C LYS A 378 4.14 -27.96 -9.52
N ARG A 379 3.21 -27.97 -10.46
CA ARG A 379 2.45 -29.16 -10.88
C ARG A 379 2.83 -29.55 -12.30
#